data_AF-A0A413QSB0-F1
#
_entry.id   AF-A0A413QSB0-F1
#
_cell.length_a   1.000
_cell.length_b   1.000
_cell.length_c   1.000
_cell.angle_alpha   90.00
_cell.angle_beta   90.00
_cell.angle_gamma   90.00
#
_symmetry.space_group_name_H-M   'P 1'
#
loop_
_entity.id
_entity.type
_entity.pdbx_description
1 polymer ?
#
loop_
_entity_poly.entity_id
_entity_poly.type
_entity_poly.pdbx_seq_one_letter_code
_entity_poly.pdbx_strand_id
1 'polypeptide(L)'
;MSKSLRKRNIEKQLNNRKEYYDREEKEKKTVQINTRCTAHTKKILDEKVKESGLTVSEYITRLIEEGQVNVYPDSRKLAEQLAEIKYKLSWIKGTNDDRLQQFYQDTTRFLEQQESDIAKFLMNKSEEE
;
A
#
# COMPACT_ATOMS: atom_id res chain seq x y z
N MET A 1 -34.76 -14.05 20.96
CA MET A 1 -34.28 -14.40 19.60
C MET A 1 -33.11 -15.38 19.69
N SER A 2 -33.17 -16.51 18.97
CA SER A 2 -32.12 -17.54 19.00
C SER A 2 -30.80 -17.01 18.42
N LYS A 3 -29.66 -17.28 19.10
CA LYS A 3 -28.31 -16.93 18.63
C LYS A 3 -28.04 -17.41 17.19
N SER A 4 -28.72 -18.47 16.73
CA SER A 4 -28.58 -19.02 15.37
C SER A 4 -29.24 -18.16 14.28
N LEU A 5 -30.26 -17.37 14.61
CA LEU A 5 -30.88 -16.43 13.67
C LEU A 5 -30.00 -15.19 13.48
N ARG A 6 -29.41 -14.72 14.58
CA ARG A 6 -28.51 -13.56 14.56
C ARG A 6 -27.25 -13.83 13.72
N LYS A 7 -26.66 -15.02 13.87
CA LYS A 7 -25.51 -15.46 13.06
C LYS A 7 -25.85 -15.52 11.56
N ARG A 8 -26.98 -16.14 11.19
CA ARG A 8 -27.45 -16.21 9.80
C ARG A 8 -27.70 -14.83 9.18
N ASN A 9 -28.25 -13.90 9.94
CA ASN A 9 -28.46 -12.53 9.45
C ASN A 9 -27.14 -11.79 9.20
N ILE A 10 -26.12 -11.98 10.05
CA ILE A 10 -24.80 -11.40 9.87
C ILE A 10 -24.10 -12.00 8.65
N GLU A 11 -24.14 -13.33 8.49
CA GLU A 11 -23.59 -14.01 7.30
C GLU A 11 -24.23 -13.51 6.01
N LYS A 12 -25.55 -13.32 5.99
CA LYS A 12 -26.26 -12.77 4.83
C LYS A 12 -25.85 -11.33 4.51
N GLN A 13 -25.64 -10.48 5.52
CA GLN A 13 -25.17 -9.11 5.32
C GLN A 13 -23.74 -9.06 4.77
N LEU A 14 -22.84 -9.91 5.28
CA LEU A 14 -21.47 -10.01 4.79
C LEU A 14 -21.43 -10.50 3.34
N ASN A 15 -22.24 -11.50 3.00
CA ASN A 15 -22.30 -12.02 1.64
C ASN A 15 -22.85 -10.99 0.64
N ASN A 16 -23.89 -10.26 1.02
CA ASN A 16 -24.43 -9.17 0.21
C ASN A 16 -23.41 -8.04 -0.01
N ARG A 17 -22.62 -7.69 1.02
CA ARG A 17 -21.53 -6.71 0.88
C ARG A 17 -20.45 -7.20 -0.08
N LYS A 18 -20.06 -8.47 0.03
CA LYS A 18 -19.08 -9.07 -0.89
C LYS A 18 -19.58 -9.05 -2.33
N GLU A 19 -20.82 -9.49 -2.57
CA GLU A 19 -21.44 -9.48 -3.90
C GLU A 19 -21.61 -8.07 -4.50
N TYR A 20 -21.68 -7.04 -3.67
CA TYR A 20 -21.70 -5.65 -4.11
C TYR A 20 -20.33 -5.22 -4.64
N TYR A 21 -19.26 -5.44 -3.86
CA TYR A 21 -17.89 -5.10 -4.29
C TYR A 21 -17.44 -5.94 -5.49
N ASP A 22 -17.78 -7.23 -5.52
CA ASP A 22 -17.49 -8.11 -6.66
C ASP A 22 -18.19 -7.63 -7.95
N ARG A 23 -19.35 -6.95 -7.83
CA ARG A 23 -20.05 -6.33 -8.96
C ARG A 23 -19.40 -5.02 -9.39
N GLU A 24 -19.08 -4.13 -8.44
CA GLU A 24 -18.36 -2.88 -8.75
C GLU A 24 -17.02 -3.17 -9.46
N GLU A 25 -16.28 -4.20 -9.02
CA GLU A 25 -15.02 -4.58 -9.64
C GLU A 25 -15.21 -5.13 -11.06
N LYS A 26 -16.28 -5.90 -11.30
CA LYS A 26 -16.65 -6.38 -12.65
C LYS A 26 -17.16 -5.26 -13.57
N GLU A 27 -17.75 -4.21 -13.01
CA GLU A 27 -18.28 -3.06 -13.75
C GLU A 27 -17.22 -1.99 -14.04
N LYS A 28 -16.03 -2.05 -13.42
CA LYS A 28 -14.88 -1.23 -13.82
C LYS A 28 -14.50 -1.57 -15.26
N LYS A 29 -14.94 -0.74 -16.20
CA LYS A 29 -14.52 -0.81 -17.60
C LYS A 29 -13.01 -0.62 -17.67
N THR A 30 -12.29 -1.70 -17.95
CA THR A 30 -10.86 -1.65 -18.22
C THR A 30 -10.64 -1.08 -19.62
N VAL A 31 -10.15 0.14 -19.70
CA VAL A 31 -9.75 0.76 -20.97
C VAL A 31 -8.31 0.35 -21.25
N GLN A 32 -8.10 -0.43 -22.31
CA GLN A 32 -6.75 -0.76 -22.74
C GLN A 32 -6.18 0.38 -23.58
N ILE A 33 -5.11 1.01 -23.11
CA ILE A 33 -4.38 2.04 -23.85
C ILE A 33 -3.12 1.42 -24.41
N ASN A 34 -2.99 1.41 -25.74
CA ASN A 34 -1.81 0.92 -26.43
C ASN A 34 -0.99 2.11 -26.94
N THR A 35 0.25 2.23 -26.47
CA THR A 35 1.19 3.27 -26.92
C THR A 35 2.39 2.65 -27.61
N ARG A 36 2.86 3.30 -28.68
CA ARG A 36 4.11 2.92 -29.37
C ARG A 36 5.24 3.75 -28.79
N CYS A 37 6.35 3.12 -28.44
CA CYS A 37 7.56 3.79 -27.99
C CYS A 37 8.76 3.35 -28.84
N THR A 38 9.74 4.25 -28.98
CA THR A 38 11.03 3.88 -29.57
C THR A 38 11.85 3.08 -28.56
N ALA A 39 12.87 2.34 -29.02
CA ALA A 39 13.77 1.60 -28.12
C ALA A 39 14.46 2.52 -27.10
N HIS A 40 14.82 3.74 -27.51
CA HIS A 40 15.42 4.73 -26.62
C HIS A 40 14.45 5.21 -25.53
N THR A 41 13.21 5.56 -25.92
CA THR A 41 12.16 5.97 -24.97
C THR A 41 11.82 4.86 -23.99
N LYS A 42 11.77 3.60 -24.46
CA LYS A 42 11.54 2.44 -23.60
C LYS A 42 12.62 2.31 -22.53
N LYS A 43 13.89 2.48 -22.90
CA LYS A 43 15.00 2.41 -21.95
C LYS A 43 14.88 3.47 -20.85
N ILE A 44 14.55 4.70 -21.21
CA ILE A 44 14.32 5.79 -20.25
C ILE A 44 13.14 5.47 -19.31
N LEU A 45 12.05 4.93 -19.86
CA LEU A 45 10.89 4.51 -19.08
C LEU A 45 11.27 3.42 -18.07
N ASP A 46 11.98 2.38 -18.50
CA ASP A 46 12.39 1.26 -17.64
C ASP A 46 13.29 1.75 -16.48
N GLU A 47 14.19 2.70 -16.72
CA GLU A 47 15.03 3.32 -15.69
C GLU A 47 14.19 4.10 -14.66
N LYS A 48 13.28 4.97 -15.12
CA LYS A 48 12.41 5.76 -14.21
C LYS A 48 11.44 4.89 -13.41
N VAL A 49 10.88 3.85 -14.04
CA VAL A 49 10.00 2.88 -13.37
C VAL A 49 10.77 2.17 -12.26
N LYS A 50 12.01 1.74 -12.54
CA LYS A 50 12.87 1.08 -11.54
C LYS A 50 13.17 1.96 -10.33
N GLU A 51 13.38 3.25 -10.53
CA GLU A 51 13.61 4.24 -9.46
C GLU A 51 12.34 4.49 -8.64
N SER A 52 11.17 4.52 -9.29
CA SER A 52 9.88 4.76 -8.62
C SER A 52 9.39 3.60 -7.75
N GLY A 53 9.85 2.37 -8.02
CA GLY A 53 9.33 1.16 -7.37
C GLY A 53 7.93 0.74 -7.82
N LEU A 54 7.34 1.42 -8.79
CA LEU A 54 6.05 1.10 -9.39
C LEU A 54 6.19 0.07 -10.52
N THR A 55 5.09 -0.58 -10.89
CA THR A 55 5.00 -1.26 -12.18
C THR A 55 4.93 -0.24 -13.32
N VAL A 56 5.25 -0.67 -14.55
CA VAL A 56 5.16 0.20 -15.74
C VAL A 56 3.73 0.77 -15.90
N SER A 57 2.71 -0.05 -15.65
CA SER A 57 1.31 0.37 -15.76
C SER A 57 0.96 1.42 -14.72
N GLU A 58 1.33 1.21 -13.45
CA GLU A 58 1.07 2.17 -12.38
C GLU A 58 1.80 3.49 -12.62
N TYR A 59 3.06 3.42 -13.06
CA TYR A 59 3.86 4.61 -13.36
C TYR A 59 3.22 5.45 -14.47
N ILE A 60 2.80 4.83 -15.58
CA ILE A 60 2.12 5.54 -16.68
C ILE A 60 0.76 6.06 -16.25
N THR A 61 0.00 5.27 -15.48
CA THR A 61 -1.33 5.67 -14.99
C THR A 61 -1.21 6.91 -14.12
N ARG A 62 -0.29 6.94 -13.17
CA ARG A 62 -0.02 8.14 -12.35
C ARG A 62 0.46 9.32 -13.18
N LEU A 63 1.33 9.12 -14.17
CA LEU A 63 1.70 10.22 -15.06
C LEU A 63 0.51 10.81 -15.82
N ILE A 64 -0.44 9.97 -16.23
CA ILE A 64 -1.65 10.42 -16.94
C ILE A 64 -2.63 11.12 -15.99
N GLU A 65 -2.83 10.57 -14.79
CA GLU A 65 -3.81 11.05 -13.81
C GLU A 65 -3.31 12.25 -13.00
N GLU A 66 -2.07 12.19 -12.53
CA GLU A 66 -1.43 13.15 -11.61
C GLU A 66 -0.49 14.12 -12.34
N GLY A 67 -0.15 13.87 -13.61
CA GLY A 67 0.77 14.70 -14.40
C GLY A 67 2.26 14.55 -14.06
N GLN A 68 2.57 14.00 -12.89
CA GLN A 68 3.93 13.76 -12.41
C GLN A 68 4.01 12.50 -11.55
N VAL A 69 5.22 11.95 -11.41
CA VAL A 69 5.50 10.87 -10.45
C VAL A 69 6.61 11.32 -9.52
N ASN A 70 6.25 11.55 -8.26
CA ASN A 70 7.20 11.93 -7.22
C ASN A 70 8.01 10.70 -6.80
N VAL A 71 9.30 10.72 -7.13
CA VAL A 71 10.27 9.70 -6.72
C VAL A 71 11.17 10.28 -5.65
N TYR A 72 11.16 9.66 -4.47
CA TYR A 72 12.04 10.03 -3.37
C TYR A 72 13.31 9.18 -3.42
N PRO A 73 14.50 9.78 -3.62
CA PRO A 73 15.76 9.05 -3.60
C PRO A 73 15.92 8.25 -2.30
N ASP A 74 16.52 7.07 -2.37
CA ASP A 74 16.73 6.13 -1.24
C ASP A 74 15.48 5.57 -0.55
N SER A 75 14.27 6.03 -0.89
CA SER A 75 13.01 5.55 -0.28
C SER A 75 12.84 4.03 -0.39
N ARG A 76 13.22 3.43 -1.52
CA ARG A 76 13.20 1.99 -1.71
C ARG A 76 14.12 1.24 -0.75
N LYS A 77 15.35 1.71 -0.60
CA LYS A 77 16.34 1.11 0.31
C LYS A 77 15.86 1.24 1.76
N LEU A 78 15.27 2.38 2.12
CA LEU A 78 14.67 2.60 3.43
C LEU A 78 13.45 1.69 3.67
N ALA A 79 12.59 1.50 2.66
CA ALA A 79 11.45 0.60 2.74
C ALA A 79 11.89 -0.88 2.93
N GLU A 80 12.94 -1.31 2.24
CA GLU A 80 13.54 -2.63 2.40
C GLU A 80 14.11 -2.82 3.81
N GLN A 81 14.85 -1.83 4.33
CA GLN A 81 15.36 -1.84 5.71
C GLN A 81 14.23 -1.87 6.75
N LEU A 82 13.17 -1.10 6.52
CA LEU A 82 12.00 -1.08 7.39
C LEU A 82 11.28 -2.45 7.40
N ALA A 83 11.14 -3.08 6.24
CA ALA A 83 10.57 -4.43 6.13
C ALA A 83 11.42 -5.45 6.90
N GLU A 84 12.74 -5.36 6.85
CA GLU A 84 13.64 -6.22 7.62
C GLU A 84 13.48 -6.00 9.13
N ILE A 85 13.37 -4.75 9.58
CA ILE A 85 13.13 -4.43 11.00
C ILE A 85 11.79 -5.00 11.46
N LYS A 86 10.72 -4.80 10.69
CA LYS A 86 9.39 -5.36 10.99
C LYS A 86 9.41 -6.89 11.04
N TYR A 87 10.15 -7.51 10.11
CA TYR A 87 10.35 -8.95 10.14
C TYR A 87 11.03 -9.37 11.43
N LYS A 88 12.17 -8.79 11.82
CA LYS A 88 12.87 -9.11 13.08
C LYS A 88 11.99 -8.87 14.31
N LEU A 89 11.20 -7.79 14.35
CA LEU A 89 10.23 -7.53 15.43
C LEU A 89 9.20 -8.65 15.55
N SER A 90 8.76 -9.27 14.45
CA SER A 90 7.80 -10.36 14.49
C SER A 90 8.31 -11.61 15.25
N TRP A 91 9.63 -11.82 15.30
CA TRP A 91 10.23 -12.91 16.09
C TRP A 91 10.19 -12.67 17.58
N ILE A 92 10.15 -11.39 17.99
CA ILE A 92 10.08 -10.99 19.39
C ILE A 92 8.64 -11.08 19.91
N LYS A 93 7.66 -10.94 19.01
CA LYS A 93 6.24 -11.01 19.32
C LYS A 93 5.87 -12.37 19.92
N GLY A 94 5.41 -12.36 21.17
CA GLY A 94 4.98 -13.57 21.87
C GLY A 94 6.09 -14.31 22.62
N THR A 95 7.28 -13.71 22.74
CA THR A 95 8.32 -14.18 23.64
C THR A 95 7.92 -13.99 25.11
N ASN A 96 8.39 -14.87 26.01
CA ASN A 96 8.10 -14.77 27.46
C ASN A 96 9.08 -13.85 28.21
N ASP A 97 9.93 -13.12 27.48
CA ASP A 97 10.87 -12.16 28.07
C ASP A 97 10.21 -10.78 28.09
N ASP A 98 9.90 -10.30 29.31
CA ASP A 98 9.22 -9.02 29.52
C ASP A 98 9.98 -7.82 28.94
N ARG A 99 11.32 -7.85 28.92
CA ARG A 99 12.12 -6.75 28.35
C ARG A 99 12.02 -6.74 26.84
N LEU A 100 12.07 -7.90 26.22
CA LEU A 100 11.91 -8.04 24.77
C LEU A 100 10.48 -7.69 24.33
N GLN A 101 9.47 -8.05 25.12
CA GLN A 101 8.09 -7.65 24.88
C GLN A 101 7.89 -6.14 24.98
N GLN A 102 8.47 -5.50 25.99
CA GLN A 102 8.43 -4.04 26.14
C GLN A 102 9.11 -3.35 24.95
N PHE A 103 10.30 -3.83 24.55
CA PHE A 103 11.00 -3.33 23.38
C PHE A 103 10.17 -3.46 22.10
N TYR A 104 9.50 -4.60 21.90
CA TYR A 104 8.60 -4.83 20.77
C TYR A 104 7.45 -3.81 20.75
N GLN A 105 6.79 -3.58 21.89
CA GLN A 105 5.67 -2.64 21.99
C GLN A 105 6.11 -1.19 21.70
N ASP A 106 7.22 -0.75 22.31
CA ASP A 106 7.72 0.62 22.15
C ASP A 106 8.18 0.88 20.71
N THR A 107 8.89 -0.08 20.12
CA THR A 107 9.36 0.04 18.73
C THR A 107 8.18 0.02 17.75
N THR A 108 7.18 -0.83 17.99
CA THR A 108 5.97 -0.88 17.14
C THR A 108 5.23 0.45 17.18
N ARG A 109 5.01 1.01 18.39
CA ARG A 109 4.35 2.30 18.57
C ARG A 109 5.12 3.43 17.87
N PHE A 110 6.44 3.44 17.98
CA PHE A 110 7.27 4.43 17.29
C PHE A 110 7.11 4.35 15.77
N LEU A 111 7.15 3.14 15.19
CA LEU A 111 6.98 2.95 13.76
C LEU A 111 5.58 3.38 13.28
N GLU A 112 4.52 3.03 14.01
CA GLU A 112 3.15 3.46 13.69
C GLU A 112 3.01 4.99 13.72
N GLN A 113 3.66 5.65 14.68
CA GLN A 113 3.67 7.11 14.75
C GLN A 113 4.38 7.73 13.55
N GLN A 114 5.56 7.22 13.18
CA GLN A 114 6.30 7.70 12.01
C GLN A 114 5.50 7.51 10.71
N GLU A 115 4.81 6.38 10.55
CA GLU A 115 3.93 6.14 9.39
C GLU A 115 2.77 7.16 9.34
N SER A 116 2.17 7.48 10.49
CA SER A 116 1.14 8.52 10.58
C SER A 116 1.67 9.90 10.19
N ASP A 117 2.86 10.27 10.65
CA ASP A 117 3.44 11.59 10.38
C ASP A 117 3.85 11.75 8.91
N ILE A 118 4.39 10.70 8.30
CA ILE A 118 4.67 10.66 6.86
C ILE A 118 3.38 10.78 6.05
N ALA A 119 2.31 10.06 6.43
CA ALA A 119 1.03 10.13 5.74
C ALA A 119 0.44 11.55 5.77
N LYS A 120 0.52 12.23 6.93
CA LYS A 120 0.10 13.64 7.06
C LYS A 120 0.94 14.56 6.19
N PHE A 121 2.26 14.39 6.18
CA PHE A 121 3.15 15.19 5.34
C PHE A 121 2.79 15.06 3.86
N LEU A 122 2.54 13.84 3.38
CA LEU A 122 2.17 13.58 2.00
C LEU A 122 0.78 14.15 1.65
N MET A 123 -0.20 14.06 2.56
CA MET A 123 -1.53 14.67 2.35
C MET A 123 -1.45 16.19 2.27
N ASN A 124 -0.74 16.84 3.20
CA ASN A 124 -0.61 18.31 3.19
C ASN A 124 0.10 18.81 1.93
N LYS A 125 1.11 18.07 1.45
CA LYS A 125 1.78 18.34 0.17
C LYS A 125 0.85 18.26 -1.04
N SER A 126 -0.18 17.43 -1.02
CA SER A 126 -1.14 17.31 -2.11
C SER A 126 -2.22 18.41 -2.14
N GLU A 127 -2.35 19.19 -1.06
CA GLU A 127 -3.32 20.29 -0.96
C GLU A 127 -2.70 21.66 -1.32
N GLU A 128 -1.37 21.77 -1.41
CA GLU A 128 -0.64 23.00 -1.73
C GLU A 128 -0.35 23.20 -3.24
N GLU A 129 -0.68 22.23 -4.10
CA GLU A 129 -0.51 22.25 -5.57
C GLU A 129 -1.86 22.37 -6.30
#